data_AF-A0AAV2PVN6-F1
#
_entry.id   AF-A0AAV2PVN6-F1
#
_cell.length_a   1.000
_cell.length_b   1.000
_cell.length_c   1.000
_cell.angle_alpha   90.00
_cell.angle_beta   90.00
_cell.angle_gamma   90.00
#
_symmetry.space_group_name_H-M   'P 1'
#
loop_
_entity.id
_entity.type
_entity.pdbx_description
1 polymer ?
#
loop_
_entity_poly.entity_id
_entity_poly.type
_entity_poly.pdbx_seq_one_letter_code
_entity_poly.pdbx_strand_id
1 'polypeptide(L)'
;MDIPQLEMMSILQLAASENLAPNVSYNHVECEEDDKHNPYIDNILSVVAEAGYTLKACKAAAATIDALTRNKCCKVREGSLEPLLHILGYVVPQMLVLHISKDPDTIPFLEEAMETILQYPTRLGLYLDHGIYVKGANVNDNIIRLLEKHKVMIDMEEHDNLNDLEEPQCAFHCKVEGFHGRLSDCGLRMLPASLVQLSLRITTDQIPALNAVLPTLTYLQELDLCVEAEERPSVSFVHTIKFNGPLLSVNIVASIVDLEVDWAVSLMDRLMPDQTNNCYIVGYINTYLTLSGMSELGKRLKSVGLLPSGFVGLDTRVRITKHERWQLYDLTKILQIPKVFLLSRE
;
A
#
# COMPACT_ATOMS: atom_id res chain seq x y z
N MET A 1 -0.66 -6.45 32.00
CA MET A 1 -1.82 -6.16 32.88
C MET A 1 -3.02 -6.60 32.05
N ASP A 2 -3.28 -7.90 32.05
CA ASP A 2 -3.91 -8.63 30.94
C ASP A 2 -5.24 -9.25 31.38
N ILE A 3 -6.25 -8.41 31.56
CA ILE A 3 -7.57 -8.78 32.06
C ILE A 3 -8.72 -8.56 31.03
N PRO A 4 -8.61 -7.80 29.93
CA PRO A 4 -9.72 -7.68 28.96
C PRO A 4 -9.94 -8.91 28.04
N GLN A 5 -8.91 -9.72 27.78
CA GLN A 5 -8.98 -10.77 26.75
C GLN A 5 -9.78 -12.02 27.17
N LEU A 6 -9.79 -12.37 28.46
CA LEU A 6 -10.48 -13.55 28.99
C LEU A 6 -12.01 -13.36 29.08
N GLU A 7 -12.49 -12.15 29.37
CA GLU A 7 -13.92 -11.81 29.36
C GLU A 7 -14.46 -11.68 27.92
N MET A 8 -13.62 -11.24 26.98
CA MET A 8 -13.95 -11.08 25.56
C MET A 8 -14.21 -12.42 24.86
N MET A 9 -13.37 -13.42 25.13
CA MET A 9 -13.52 -14.78 24.59
C MET A 9 -14.74 -15.48 25.15
N SER A 10 -15.07 -15.27 26.43
CA SER A 10 -16.26 -15.86 27.04
C SER A 10 -17.55 -15.25 26.49
N ILE A 11 -17.59 -13.96 26.15
CA ILE A 11 -18.77 -13.33 25.52
C ILE A 11 -18.97 -13.81 24.07
N LEU A 12 -17.91 -13.93 23.27
CA LEU A 12 -17.99 -14.46 21.90
C LEU A 12 -18.32 -15.96 21.89
N GLN A 13 -17.74 -16.74 22.80
CA GLN A 13 -18.08 -18.16 23.01
C GLN A 13 -19.52 -18.33 23.50
N LEU A 14 -19.99 -17.49 24.42
CA LEU A 14 -21.38 -17.53 24.89
C LEU A 14 -22.36 -17.14 23.77
N ALA A 15 -22.04 -16.14 22.95
CA ALA A 15 -22.83 -15.73 21.80
C ALA A 15 -22.90 -16.82 20.71
N ALA A 16 -21.80 -17.55 20.49
CA ALA A 16 -21.76 -18.70 19.58
C ALA A 16 -22.43 -19.95 20.16
N SER A 17 -22.37 -20.17 21.48
CA SER A 17 -22.97 -21.35 22.14
C SER A 17 -24.50 -21.33 22.22
N GLU A 18 -25.11 -20.14 22.15
CA GLU A 18 -26.57 -19.98 22.16
C GLU A 18 -27.23 -20.32 20.80
N ASN A 19 -26.44 -20.44 19.72
CA ASN A 19 -26.89 -20.89 18.41
C ASN A 19 -26.01 -22.05 17.91
N LEU A 20 -26.55 -23.26 18.03
CA LEU A 20 -26.00 -24.56 17.60
C LEU A 20 -25.02 -24.52 16.39
N ALA A 21 -23.72 -24.54 16.68
CA ALA A 21 -22.70 -25.20 15.85
C ALA A 21 -21.70 -25.94 16.77
N PRO A 22 -21.86 -27.25 17.02
CA PRO A 22 -21.22 -27.93 18.15
C PRO A 22 -19.72 -28.23 18.02
N ASN A 23 -18.99 -27.64 17.06
CA ASN A 23 -17.61 -28.06 16.75
C ASN A 23 -16.58 -26.93 16.56
N VAL A 24 -16.87 -25.68 16.92
CA VAL A 24 -15.87 -24.60 16.77
C VAL A 24 -15.05 -24.44 18.06
N SER A 25 -13.77 -24.77 18.00
CA SER A 25 -12.81 -24.55 19.09
C SER A 25 -12.34 -23.10 19.06
N TYR A 26 -12.94 -22.24 19.87
CA TYR A 26 -12.57 -20.83 20.02
C TYR A 26 -11.39 -20.63 20.99
N ASN A 27 -10.36 -21.47 20.95
CA ASN A 27 -9.18 -21.27 21.79
C ASN A 27 -8.18 -20.41 21.01
N HIS A 28 -8.08 -19.12 21.39
CA HIS A 28 -7.19 -18.09 20.84
C HIS A 28 -7.60 -17.51 19.48
N VAL A 29 -8.50 -16.51 19.47
CA VAL A 29 -8.62 -15.58 18.33
C VAL A 29 -7.46 -14.59 18.43
N GLU A 30 -6.27 -15.03 18.02
CA GLU A 30 -5.14 -14.14 17.80
C GLU A 30 -5.36 -13.41 16.47
N CYS A 31 -5.24 -12.08 16.48
CA CYS A 31 -5.19 -11.31 15.25
C CYS A 31 -3.76 -11.36 14.74
N GLU A 32 -3.60 -11.71 13.47
CA GLU A 32 -2.34 -11.52 12.78
C GLU A 32 -2.00 -10.02 12.77
N GLU A 33 -0.75 -9.65 12.99
CA GLU A 33 -0.29 -8.27 12.89
C GLU A 33 0.69 -8.12 11.72
N ASP A 34 0.71 -6.95 11.08
CA ASP A 34 1.78 -6.61 10.15
C ASP A 34 3.09 -6.24 10.89
N ASP A 35 4.16 -5.99 10.13
CA ASP A 35 5.46 -5.57 10.67
C ASP A 35 5.44 -4.24 11.44
N LYS A 36 4.32 -3.49 11.37
CA LYS A 36 4.07 -2.23 12.08
C LYS A 36 3.07 -2.42 13.24
N HIS A 37 2.77 -3.65 13.63
CA HIS A 37 1.84 -4.00 14.70
C HIS A 37 0.38 -3.56 14.46
N ASN A 38 -0.02 -3.42 13.19
CA ASN A 38 -1.41 -3.17 12.81
C ASN A 38 -2.16 -4.50 12.68
N PRO A 39 -3.32 -4.66 13.35
CA PRO A 39 -4.05 -5.91 13.36
C PRO A 39 -4.84 -6.15 12.07
N TYR A 40 -4.77 -7.38 11.58
CA TYR A 40 -5.74 -7.98 10.67
C TYR A 40 -6.90 -8.56 11.48
N ILE A 41 -8.09 -7.98 11.28
CA ILE A 41 -9.28 -8.36 12.05
C ILE A 41 -10.07 -9.53 11.44
N ASP A 42 -9.56 -10.13 10.37
CA ASP A 42 -10.22 -11.20 9.60
C ASP A 42 -10.67 -12.37 10.49
N ASN A 43 -9.88 -12.75 11.49
CA ASN A 43 -10.23 -13.83 12.43
C ASN A 43 -11.45 -13.47 13.29
N ILE A 44 -11.57 -12.20 13.72
CA ILE A 44 -12.75 -11.73 14.47
C ILE A 44 -13.98 -11.72 13.55
N LEU A 45 -13.80 -11.27 12.31
CA LEU A 45 -14.85 -11.24 11.30
C LEU A 45 -15.33 -12.66 10.92
N SER A 46 -14.44 -13.65 10.87
CA SER A 46 -14.78 -15.06 10.66
C SER A 46 -15.70 -15.59 11.76
N VAL A 47 -15.43 -15.25 13.03
CA VAL A 47 -16.29 -15.65 14.16
C VAL A 47 -17.71 -15.06 14.02
N VAL A 48 -17.83 -13.83 13.53
CA VAL A 48 -19.15 -13.20 13.28
C VAL A 48 -19.90 -13.95 12.18
N ALA A 49 -19.22 -14.34 11.10
CA ALA A 49 -19.79 -15.11 10.01
C ALA A 49 -20.25 -16.51 10.48
N GLU A 50 -19.40 -17.22 11.24
CA GLU A 50 -19.71 -18.53 11.82
C GLU A 50 -20.89 -18.46 12.80
N ALA A 51 -21.01 -17.36 13.54
CA ALA A 51 -22.14 -17.10 14.43
C ALA A 51 -23.41 -16.63 13.69
N GLY A 52 -23.42 -16.63 12.35
CA GLY A 52 -24.58 -16.27 11.52
C GLY A 52 -24.98 -14.80 11.63
N TYR A 53 -24.01 -13.90 11.82
CA TYR A 53 -24.23 -12.44 11.87
C TYR A 53 -25.22 -11.99 12.96
N THR A 54 -25.30 -12.72 14.07
CA THR A 54 -26.22 -12.36 15.16
C THR A 54 -25.87 -10.99 15.75
N LEU A 55 -26.89 -10.25 16.18
CA LEU A 55 -26.73 -8.93 16.81
C LEU A 55 -25.72 -8.94 17.97
N LYS A 56 -25.74 -10.01 18.78
CA LYS A 56 -24.84 -10.19 19.94
C LYS A 56 -23.39 -10.39 19.47
N ALA A 57 -23.16 -11.23 18.47
CA ALA A 57 -21.83 -11.44 17.89
C ALA A 57 -21.29 -10.17 17.24
N CYS A 58 -22.11 -9.48 16.44
CA CYS A 58 -21.70 -8.23 15.78
C CYS A 58 -21.30 -7.15 16.78
N LYS A 59 -22.08 -6.94 17.85
CA LYS A 59 -21.74 -5.96 18.90
C LYS A 59 -20.48 -6.33 19.69
N ALA A 60 -20.31 -7.61 20.01
CA ALA A 60 -19.12 -8.08 20.72
C ALA A 60 -17.85 -7.93 19.87
N ALA A 61 -17.92 -8.30 18.58
CA ALA A 61 -16.85 -8.11 17.62
C ALA A 61 -16.53 -6.62 17.43
N ALA A 62 -17.55 -5.76 17.32
CA ALA A 62 -17.38 -4.32 17.18
C ALA A 62 -16.64 -3.71 18.38
N ALA A 63 -17.02 -4.05 19.61
CA ALA A 63 -16.33 -3.59 20.82
C ALA A 63 -14.88 -4.09 20.88
N THR A 64 -14.63 -5.31 20.41
CA THR A 64 -13.28 -5.88 20.32
C THR A 64 -12.42 -5.13 19.30
N ILE A 65 -12.97 -4.86 18.12
CA ILE A 65 -12.28 -4.12 17.06
C ILE A 65 -11.96 -2.70 17.53
N ASP A 66 -12.89 -2.00 18.20
CA ASP A 66 -12.61 -0.67 18.79
C ASP A 66 -11.43 -0.71 19.76
N ALA A 67 -11.42 -1.70 20.66
CA ALA A 67 -10.36 -1.84 21.66
C ALA A 67 -9.00 -2.13 21.02
N LEU A 68 -8.95 -2.99 19.99
CA LEU A 68 -7.72 -3.39 19.31
C LEU A 68 -7.16 -2.30 18.38
N THR A 69 -8.04 -1.51 17.77
CA THR A 69 -7.69 -0.56 16.71
C THR A 69 -7.59 0.89 17.21
N ARG A 70 -7.71 1.11 18.52
CA ARG A 70 -7.54 2.42 19.13
C ARG A 70 -6.16 3.00 18.83
N ASN A 71 -6.09 3.96 17.90
CA ASN A 71 -4.87 4.56 17.34
C ASN A 71 -4.01 3.64 16.44
N LYS A 72 -4.56 2.52 15.95
CA LYS A 72 -3.89 1.63 14.98
C LYS A 72 -4.69 1.57 13.69
N CYS A 73 -4.06 1.12 12.60
CA CYS A 73 -4.77 0.83 11.37
C CYS A 73 -5.53 -0.49 11.50
N CYS A 74 -6.82 -0.49 11.23
CA CYS A 74 -7.62 -1.71 11.12
C CYS A 74 -7.42 -2.30 9.72
N LYS A 75 -6.86 -3.52 9.60
CA LYS A 75 -6.68 -4.17 8.30
C LYS A 75 -7.73 -5.26 8.07
N VAL A 76 -8.26 -5.32 6.85
CA VAL A 76 -9.23 -6.33 6.42
C VAL A 76 -8.85 -6.84 5.05
N ARG A 77 -8.87 -8.16 4.85
CA ARG A 77 -8.64 -8.77 3.54
C ARG A 77 -9.94 -8.92 2.78
N GLU A 78 -9.82 -9.02 1.46
CA GLU A 78 -10.93 -9.27 0.52
C GLU A 78 -11.91 -10.40 0.92
N GLY A 79 -11.46 -11.41 1.66
CA GLY A 79 -12.30 -12.54 2.09
C GLY A 79 -13.25 -12.22 3.24
N SER A 80 -13.08 -11.08 3.91
CA SER A 80 -13.84 -10.70 5.11
C SER A 80 -14.69 -9.43 4.90
N LEU A 81 -14.95 -9.04 3.65
CA LEU A 81 -15.72 -7.85 3.32
C LEU A 81 -17.20 -7.95 3.71
N GLU A 82 -17.84 -9.11 3.48
CA GLU A 82 -19.25 -9.32 3.86
C GLU A 82 -19.44 -9.22 5.39
N PRO A 83 -18.67 -9.92 6.25
CA PRO A 83 -18.78 -9.73 7.69
C PRO A 83 -18.45 -8.29 8.13
N LEU A 84 -17.52 -7.61 7.47
CA LEU A 84 -17.19 -6.21 7.76
C LEU A 84 -18.42 -5.30 7.61
N LEU A 85 -19.23 -5.48 6.56
CA LEU A 85 -20.48 -4.72 6.35
C LEU A 85 -21.41 -4.78 7.56
N HIS A 86 -21.54 -5.95 8.17
CA HIS A 86 -22.37 -6.16 9.36
C HIS A 86 -21.81 -5.49 10.63
N ILE A 87 -20.51 -5.20 10.65
CA ILE A 87 -19.81 -4.63 11.80
C ILE A 87 -19.73 -3.10 11.73
N LEU A 88 -19.64 -2.53 10.53
CA LEU A 88 -19.48 -1.09 10.32
C LEU A 88 -20.62 -0.25 10.94
N GLY A 89 -21.82 -0.83 11.07
CA GLY A 89 -22.95 -0.19 11.76
C GLY A 89 -22.80 -0.06 13.28
N TYR A 90 -21.81 -0.73 13.89
CA TYR A 90 -21.56 -0.71 15.34
C TYR A 90 -20.20 -0.11 15.72
N VAL A 91 -19.20 -0.26 14.85
CA VAL A 91 -17.89 0.36 15.02
C VAL A 91 -17.38 0.86 13.68
N VAL A 92 -16.84 2.07 13.69
CA VAL A 92 -16.14 2.65 12.54
C VAL A 92 -14.70 2.89 12.97
N PRO A 93 -13.74 2.08 12.48
CA PRO A 93 -12.34 2.34 12.77
C PRO A 93 -11.94 3.73 12.27
N GLN A 94 -11.09 4.43 13.03
CA GLN A 94 -10.57 5.73 12.59
C GLN A 94 -9.74 5.60 11.31
N MET A 95 -9.03 4.48 11.15
CA MET A 95 -8.31 4.13 9.94
C MET A 95 -8.60 2.68 9.55
N LEU A 96 -9.05 2.48 8.32
CA LEU A 96 -9.36 1.19 7.73
C LEU A 96 -8.47 0.98 6.50
N VAL A 97 -7.87 -0.19 6.38
CA VAL A 97 -7.08 -0.60 5.22
C VAL A 97 -7.70 -1.85 4.61
N LEU A 98 -8.09 -1.75 3.35
CA LEU A 98 -8.55 -2.91 2.57
C LEU A 98 -7.36 -3.50 1.81
N HIS A 99 -7.11 -4.78 2.05
CA HIS A 99 -6.05 -5.54 1.40
C HIS A 99 -6.64 -6.52 0.39
N ILE A 100 -6.38 -6.27 -0.89
CA ILE A 100 -6.95 -6.93 -2.05
C ILE A 100 -5.82 -7.55 -2.88
N SER A 101 -5.77 -8.87 -2.89
CA SER A 101 -4.75 -9.69 -3.57
C SER A 101 -5.24 -10.31 -4.89
N LYS A 102 -6.56 -10.35 -5.10
CA LYS A 102 -7.21 -10.80 -6.35
C LYS A 102 -7.64 -9.64 -7.22
N ASP A 103 -8.04 -9.95 -8.45
CA ASP A 103 -8.66 -8.99 -9.35
C ASP A 103 -9.89 -8.36 -8.68
N PRO A 104 -9.92 -7.03 -8.44
CA PRO A 104 -11.02 -6.34 -7.80
C PRO A 104 -12.39 -6.63 -8.42
N ASP A 105 -12.45 -6.84 -9.74
CA ASP A 105 -13.70 -7.09 -10.45
C ASP A 105 -14.30 -8.48 -10.13
N THR A 106 -13.51 -9.36 -9.50
CA THR A 106 -13.92 -10.72 -9.15
C THR A 106 -14.25 -10.89 -7.67
N ILE A 107 -14.07 -9.84 -6.85
CA ILE A 107 -14.21 -9.93 -5.39
C ILE A 107 -15.66 -9.68 -5.00
N PRO A 108 -16.35 -10.67 -4.41
CA PRO A 108 -17.71 -10.48 -3.92
C PRO A 108 -17.77 -9.37 -2.86
N PHE A 109 -18.86 -8.60 -2.86
CA PHE A 109 -19.13 -7.54 -1.90
C PHE A 109 -18.13 -6.38 -1.89
N LEU A 110 -17.15 -6.32 -2.80
CA LEU A 110 -16.18 -5.22 -2.80
C LEU A 110 -16.83 -3.87 -3.09
N GLU A 111 -17.69 -3.79 -4.11
CA GLU A 111 -18.42 -2.56 -4.42
C GLU A 111 -19.28 -2.15 -3.22
N GLU A 112 -20.12 -3.04 -2.69
CA GLU A 112 -20.99 -2.77 -1.55
C GLU A 112 -20.21 -2.36 -0.28
N ALA A 113 -19.10 -3.03 0.02
CA ALA A 113 -18.21 -2.69 1.13
C ALA A 113 -17.63 -1.29 0.97
N MET A 114 -17.14 -0.96 -0.23
CA MET A 114 -16.63 0.37 -0.53
C MET A 114 -17.74 1.42 -0.40
N GLU A 115 -18.90 1.23 -1.04
CA GLU A 115 -20.03 2.16 -0.95
C GLU A 115 -20.46 2.41 0.51
N THR A 116 -20.41 1.36 1.34
CA THR A 116 -20.73 1.45 2.77
C THR A 116 -19.64 2.19 3.56
N ILE A 117 -18.37 1.83 3.38
CA ILE A 117 -17.23 2.46 4.07
C ILE A 117 -17.18 3.96 3.80
N LEU A 118 -17.46 4.37 2.55
CA LEU A 118 -17.38 5.76 2.13
C LEU A 118 -18.42 6.67 2.82
N GLN A 119 -19.47 6.10 3.42
CA GLN A 119 -20.48 6.83 4.19
C GLN A 119 -20.03 7.17 5.63
N TYR A 120 -18.90 6.63 6.08
CA TYR A 120 -18.43 6.79 7.45
C TYR A 120 -17.21 7.70 7.55
N PRO A 121 -17.02 8.39 8.71
CA PRO A 121 -15.86 9.25 8.96
C PRO A 121 -14.61 8.41 9.29
N THR A 122 -14.04 7.76 8.29
CA THR A 122 -12.83 6.95 8.39
C THR A 122 -11.73 7.41 7.43
N ARG A 123 -10.48 7.07 7.72
CA ARG A 123 -9.34 7.21 6.80
C ARG A 123 -9.15 5.86 6.10
N LEU A 124 -9.21 5.84 4.78
CA LEU A 124 -9.15 4.62 3.97
C LEU A 124 -7.79 4.46 3.29
N GLY A 125 -7.17 3.30 3.47
CA GLY A 125 -6.05 2.82 2.66
C GLY A 125 -6.49 1.68 1.75
N LEU A 126 -6.11 1.73 0.48
CA LEU A 126 -6.40 0.68 -0.51
C LEU A 126 -5.10 0.01 -0.96
N TYR A 127 -4.91 -1.25 -0.56
CA TYR A 127 -3.78 -2.08 -0.95
C TYR A 127 -4.20 -3.12 -1.98
N LEU A 128 -3.94 -2.85 -3.26
CA LEU A 128 -4.36 -3.67 -4.40
C LEU A 128 -3.16 -4.45 -4.98
N ASP A 129 -2.72 -5.46 -4.24
CA ASP A 129 -1.58 -6.32 -4.53
C ASP A 129 -1.69 -7.00 -5.90
N HIS A 130 -2.89 -7.37 -6.34
CA HIS A 130 -3.09 -7.99 -7.66
C HIS A 130 -2.53 -7.12 -8.79
N GLY A 131 -2.84 -5.82 -8.77
CA GLY A 131 -2.35 -4.86 -9.76
C GLY A 131 -0.84 -4.61 -9.65
N ILE A 132 -0.23 -4.90 -8.49
CA ILE A 132 1.21 -4.81 -8.28
C ILE A 132 1.94 -6.02 -8.85
N TYR A 133 1.34 -7.22 -8.93
CA TYR A 133 2.05 -8.42 -9.37
C TYR A 133 1.65 -8.94 -10.76
N VAL A 134 0.49 -8.56 -11.30
CA VAL A 134 0.01 -9.00 -12.61
C VAL A 134 0.45 -8.05 -13.73
N LYS A 135 1.15 -8.59 -14.72
CA LYS A 135 1.65 -7.84 -15.88
C LYS A 135 0.51 -7.54 -16.86
N GLY A 136 0.41 -6.29 -17.31
CA GLY A 136 -0.39 -5.90 -18.48
C GLY A 136 -1.89 -5.67 -18.27
N ALA A 137 -2.41 -5.78 -17.05
CA ALA A 137 -3.80 -5.44 -16.75
C ALA A 137 -3.86 -4.12 -15.96
N ASN A 138 -4.62 -3.13 -16.45
CA ASN A 138 -4.94 -1.91 -15.70
C ASN A 138 -6.07 -2.23 -14.73
N VAL A 139 -5.74 -2.94 -13.64
CA VAL A 139 -6.72 -3.72 -12.88
C VAL A 139 -7.58 -2.89 -11.93
N ASN A 140 -7.25 -1.61 -11.69
CA ASN A 140 -7.83 -0.89 -10.54
C ASN A 140 -8.63 0.36 -10.90
N ASP A 141 -8.83 0.66 -12.19
CA ASP A 141 -9.58 1.86 -12.63
C ASP A 141 -11.02 1.85 -12.10
N ASN A 142 -11.66 0.67 -11.97
CA ASN A 142 -13.02 0.55 -11.47
C ASN A 142 -13.14 0.97 -10.00
N ILE A 143 -12.13 0.67 -9.17
CA ILE A 143 -12.09 1.12 -7.78
C ILE A 143 -11.98 2.63 -7.70
N ILE A 144 -11.14 3.24 -8.55
CA ILE A 144 -11.04 4.70 -8.60
C ILE A 144 -12.33 5.34 -9.12
N ARG A 145 -13.00 4.76 -10.13
CA ARG A 145 -14.32 5.22 -10.59
C ARG A 145 -15.36 5.15 -9.49
N LEU A 146 -15.32 4.12 -8.65
CA LEU A 146 -16.21 4.00 -7.50
C LEU A 146 -15.98 5.11 -6.47
N LEU A 147 -14.71 5.46 -6.20
CA LEU A 147 -14.36 6.60 -5.36
C LEU A 147 -14.85 7.94 -5.94
N GLU A 148 -14.68 8.14 -7.26
CA GLU A 148 -15.15 9.32 -7.97
C GLU A 148 -16.69 9.44 -7.93
N LYS A 149 -17.41 8.34 -8.21
CA LYS A 149 -18.89 8.25 -8.17
C LYS A 149 -19.45 8.76 -6.84
N HIS A 150 -18.78 8.46 -5.73
CA HIS A 150 -19.22 8.84 -4.38
C HIS A 150 -18.75 10.22 -3.94
N LYS A 151 -18.18 11.02 -4.85
CA LYS A 151 -17.70 12.38 -4.58
C LYS A 151 -16.76 12.48 -3.37
N VAL A 152 -16.10 11.38 -3.03
CA VAL A 152 -15.01 11.34 -2.04
C VAL A 152 -13.83 12.22 -2.48
N MET A 153 -13.86 12.62 -3.75
CA MET A 153 -12.94 13.54 -4.41
C MET A 153 -13.25 15.04 -4.21
N ILE A 154 -14.37 15.41 -3.59
CA ILE A 154 -14.85 16.80 -3.60
C ILE A 154 -14.62 17.51 -2.25
N ASP A 155 -13.71 18.49 -2.33
CA ASP A 155 -13.59 19.77 -1.62
C ASP A 155 -13.19 19.82 -0.13
N MET A 156 -11.91 20.09 0.08
CA MET A 156 -11.48 21.14 1.01
C MET A 156 -11.34 22.47 0.24
N GLU A 157 -12.40 22.95 -0.41
CA GLU A 157 -12.45 24.39 -0.68
C GLU A 157 -12.66 25.09 0.68
N GLU A 158 -11.77 26.04 0.98
CA GLU A 158 -11.85 26.91 2.15
C GLU A 158 -13.20 27.65 2.13
N HIS A 159 -14.18 27.14 2.90
CA HIS A 159 -15.36 27.93 3.26
C HIS A 159 -14.97 28.98 4.30
N ASP A 160 -14.34 30.06 3.84
CA ASP A 160 -13.96 31.23 4.64
C ASP A 160 -15.16 32.15 5.01
N ASN A 161 -16.40 31.75 4.73
CA ASN A 161 -17.60 32.51 5.08
C ASN A 161 -18.66 31.61 5.74
N LEU A 162 -18.54 31.43 7.06
CA LEU A 162 -19.32 30.49 7.86
C LEU A 162 -20.51 31.14 8.61
N ASN A 163 -21.14 32.18 8.06
CA ASN A 163 -22.22 32.88 8.76
C ASN A 163 -23.65 32.65 8.22
N ASP A 164 -23.87 32.03 7.06
CA ASP A 164 -25.22 32.00 6.45
C ASP A 164 -25.67 30.65 5.86
N LEU A 165 -25.29 29.51 6.46
CA LEU A 165 -25.88 28.21 6.09
C LEU A 165 -26.40 27.48 7.32
N GLU A 166 -27.73 27.37 7.37
CA GLU A 166 -28.46 26.42 8.21
C GLU A 166 -27.85 25.02 8.02
N GLU A 167 -27.35 24.45 9.12
CA GLU A 167 -26.81 23.09 9.33
C GLU A 167 -26.34 22.32 8.06
N PRO A 168 -25.02 22.14 7.83
CA PRO A 168 -24.55 21.23 6.78
C PRO A 168 -24.92 19.79 7.17
N GLN A 169 -26.02 19.29 6.61
CA GLN A 169 -26.44 17.91 6.75
C GLN A 169 -25.36 16.98 6.15
N CYS A 170 -24.68 16.25 7.04
CA CYS A 170 -23.73 15.16 6.78
C CYS A 170 -22.42 15.49 6.06
N ALA A 171 -21.59 16.33 6.69
CA ALA A 171 -20.15 16.36 6.42
C ALA A 171 -19.43 15.14 7.06
N PHE A 172 -19.64 13.95 6.51
CA PHE A 172 -18.79 12.79 6.78
C PHE A 172 -18.31 12.22 5.46
N HIS A 173 -17.12 12.65 5.02
CA HIS A 173 -16.46 12.09 3.85
C HIS A 173 -15.25 11.29 4.31
N CYS A 174 -15.31 9.98 4.11
CA CYS A 174 -14.15 9.10 4.20
C CYS A 174 -12.97 9.73 3.43
N LYS A 175 -11.76 9.73 4.00
CA LYS A 175 -10.56 10.26 3.34
C LYS A 175 -9.69 9.13 2.84
N VAL A 176 -9.53 9.02 1.53
CA VAL A 176 -8.58 8.06 0.94
C VAL A 176 -7.18 8.64 1.07
N GLU A 177 -6.37 8.04 1.92
CA GLU A 177 -5.03 8.56 2.22
C GLU A 177 -3.91 7.68 1.68
N GLY A 178 -4.20 6.41 1.39
CA GLY A 178 -3.23 5.47 0.83
C GLY A 178 -3.81 4.77 -0.38
N PHE A 179 -3.05 4.73 -1.48
CA PHE A 179 -3.37 3.88 -2.63
C PHE A 179 -2.13 3.13 -3.08
N HIS A 180 -2.24 1.80 -3.19
CA HIS A 180 -1.18 0.92 -3.66
C HIS A 180 -1.73 0.03 -4.78
N GLY A 181 -1.17 0.12 -5.99
CA GLY A 181 -1.69 -0.65 -7.13
C GLY A 181 -1.14 -0.25 -8.50
N ARG A 182 -1.92 -0.55 -9.55
CA ARG A 182 -1.66 -0.14 -10.94
C ARG A 182 -2.89 0.56 -11.52
N LEU A 183 -2.66 1.67 -12.22
CA LEU A 183 -3.72 2.48 -12.84
C LEU A 183 -3.39 2.77 -14.30
N SER A 184 -4.44 2.93 -15.10
CA SER A 184 -4.30 3.54 -16.43
C SER A 184 -4.06 5.05 -16.31
N ASP A 185 -3.70 5.69 -17.43
CA ASP A 185 -3.59 7.15 -17.52
C ASP A 185 -4.91 7.88 -17.21
N CYS A 186 -6.05 7.21 -17.42
CA CYS A 186 -7.36 7.75 -17.03
C CYS A 186 -7.56 7.60 -15.51
N GLY A 187 -7.25 6.43 -14.95
CA GLY A 187 -7.34 6.18 -13.51
C GLY A 187 -6.44 7.11 -12.69
N LEU A 188 -5.24 7.44 -13.18
CA LEU A 188 -4.35 8.41 -12.54
C LEU A 188 -5.01 9.79 -12.36
N ARG A 189 -5.75 10.26 -13.37
CA ARG A 189 -6.41 11.59 -13.33
C ARG A 189 -7.57 11.66 -12.35
N MET A 190 -8.02 10.51 -11.89
CA MET A 190 -9.15 10.36 -10.97
C MET A 190 -8.69 10.10 -9.53
N LEU A 191 -7.38 10.16 -9.26
CA LEU A 191 -6.86 10.03 -7.90
C LEU A 191 -7.36 11.17 -7.00
N PRO A 192 -7.80 10.87 -5.77
CA PRO A 192 -8.31 11.90 -4.86
C PRO A 192 -7.17 12.77 -4.31
N ALA A 193 -7.42 14.07 -4.16
CA ALA A 193 -6.43 15.01 -3.62
C ALA A 193 -6.02 14.71 -2.16
N SER A 194 -6.87 14.01 -1.41
CA SER A 194 -6.65 13.61 -0.02
C SER A 194 -5.56 12.55 0.19
N LEU A 195 -4.98 12.00 -0.88
CA LEU A 195 -3.89 11.05 -0.79
C LEU A 195 -2.67 11.62 -0.07
N VAL A 196 -2.17 10.84 0.89
CA VAL A 196 -0.93 11.10 1.63
C VAL A 196 0.17 10.16 1.15
N GLN A 197 -0.18 8.92 0.77
CA GLN A 197 0.73 7.92 0.23
C GLN A 197 0.19 7.37 -1.09
N LEU A 198 1.06 7.30 -2.10
CA LEU A 198 0.76 6.73 -3.41
C LEU A 198 1.86 5.74 -3.80
N SER A 199 1.51 4.47 -3.93
CA SER A 199 2.40 3.42 -4.43
C SER A 199 1.87 2.87 -5.75
N LEU A 200 2.65 3.02 -6.82
CA LEU A 200 2.22 2.66 -8.16
C LEU A 200 3.22 1.75 -8.86
N ARG A 201 2.69 0.71 -9.51
CA ARG A 201 3.41 0.00 -10.57
C ARG A 201 3.06 0.61 -11.92
N ILE A 202 4.05 1.17 -12.61
CA ILE A 202 3.88 1.94 -13.86
C ILE A 202 4.89 1.51 -14.91
N THR A 203 4.63 1.81 -16.19
CA THR A 203 5.67 1.77 -17.23
C THR A 203 6.32 3.14 -17.41
N THR A 204 7.45 3.20 -18.13
CA THR A 204 8.12 4.48 -18.42
C THR A 204 7.24 5.45 -19.22
N ASP A 205 6.31 4.94 -20.02
CA ASP A 205 5.43 5.74 -20.87
C ASP A 205 4.30 6.41 -20.08
N GLN A 206 4.02 5.96 -18.86
CA GLN A 206 3.01 6.54 -17.99
C GLN A 206 3.55 7.70 -17.12
N ILE A 207 4.86 7.91 -17.08
CA ILE A 207 5.48 8.99 -16.30
C ILE A 207 4.95 10.38 -16.70
N PRO A 208 4.74 10.72 -17.98
CA PRO A 208 4.10 11.99 -18.37
C PRO A 208 2.71 12.16 -17.76
N ALA A 209 1.89 11.11 -17.74
CA ALA A 209 0.55 11.15 -17.16
C ALA A 209 0.62 11.33 -15.63
N LEU A 210 1.51 10.60 -14.96
CA LEU A 210 1.78 10.78 -13.52
C LEU A 210 2.19 12.23 -13.22
N ASN A 211 3.17 12.77 -13.96
CA ASN A 211 3.65 14.14 -13.78
C ASN A 211 2.56 15.21 -13.97
N ALA A 212 1.55 14.94 -14.79
CA ALA A 212 0.43 15.85 -14.97
C ALA A 212 -0.52 15.87 -13.75
N VAL A 213 -0.58 14.77 -13.00
CA VAL A 213 -1.47 14.59 -11.83
C VAL A 213 -0.78 14.98 -10.52
N LEU A 214 0.52 14.76 -10.37
CA LEU A 214 1.23 15.06 -9.10
C LEU A 214 0.95 16.46 -8.53
N PRO A 215 0.84 17.56 -9.33
CA PRO A 215 0.52 18.88 -8.81
C PRO A 215 -0.89 18.99 -8.16
N THR A 216 -1.83 18.11 -8.52
CA THR A 216 -3.19 18.11 -7.95
C THR A 216 -3.27 17.33 -6.63
N LEU A 217 -2.26 16.52 -6.31
CA LEU A 217 -2.18 15.72 -5.08
C LEU A 217 -1.46 16.51 -3.98
N THR A 218 -2.07 17.61 -3.53
CA THR A 218 -1.43 18.61 -2.66
C THR A 218 -1.03 18.09 -1.29
N TYR A 219 -1.65 17.02 -0.79
CA TYR A 219 -1.35 16.41 0.49
C TYR A 219 -0.39 15.22 0.39
N LEU A 220 0.07 14.88 -0.83
CA LEU A 220 0.91 13.70 -1.06
C LEU A 220 2.29 13.89 -0.42
N GLN A 221 2.61 13.01 0.53
CA GLN A 221 3.89 13.02 1.24
C GLN A 221 4.84 11.94 0.72
N GLU A 222 4.30 10.78 0.35
CA GLU A 222 5.08 9.61 -0.06
C GLU A 222 4.65 9.12 -1.44
N LEU A 223 5.63 9.02 -2.34
CA LEU A 223 5.46 8.46 -3.67
C LEU A 223 6.39 7.26 -3.84
N ASP A 224 5.81 6.06 -3.92
CA ASP A 224 6.52 4.82 -4.20
C ASP A 224 6.25 4.38 -5.64
N LEU A 225 7.28 4.27 -6.47
CA LEU A 225 7.16 3.86 -7.86
C LEU A 225 7.87 2.53 -8.09
N CYS A 226 7.17 1.61 -8.70
CA CYS A 226 7.70 0.37 -9.25
C CYS A 226 7.64 0.49 -10.78
N VAL A 227 8.73 0.93 -11.40
CA VAL A 227 8.82 1.24 -12.84
C VAL A 227 9.21 -0.02 -13.61
N GLU A 228 8.30 -0.51 -14.44
CA GLU A 228 8.54 -1.61 -15.37
C GLU A 228 9.34 -1.10 -16.58
N ALA A 229 10.57 -1.63 -16.72
CA ALA A 229 11.47 -1.28 -17.81
C ALA A 229 11.95 -2.53 -18.56
N GLU A 230 11.09 -3.54 -18.68
CA GLU A 230 11.42 -4.83 -19.30
C GLU A 230 11.74 -4.70 -20.80
N GLU A 231 11.16 -3.73 -21.50
CA GLU A 231 11.40 -3.51 -22.93
C GLU A 231 12.65 -2.68 -23.23
N ARG A 232 13.48 -2.38 -22.20
CA ARG A 232 14.71 -1.60 -22.34
C ARG A 232 14.47 -0.28 -23.09
N PRO A 233 13.65 0.64 -22.53
CA PRO A 233 13.41 1.93 -23.16
C PRO A 233 14.74 2.65 -23.43
N SER A 234 14.79 3.37 -24.55
CA SER A 234 15.89 4.27 -24.80
C SER A 234 15.83 5.41 -23.79
N VAL A 235 16.88 5.53 -22.98
CA VAL A 235 16.96 6.45 -21.83
C VAL A 235 16.66 7.89 -22.24
N SER A 236 17.02 8.32 -23.45
CA SER A 236 16.77 9.68 -23.94
C SER A 236 15.28 10.06 -24.00
N PHE A 237 14.38 9.09 -24.17
CA PHE A 237 12.94 9.30 -24.26
C PHE A 237 12.21 9.16 -22.91
N VAL A 238 12.91 8.66 -21.89
CA VAL A 238 12.34 8.54 -20.55
C VAL A 238 12.19 9.93 -19.93
N HIS A 239 11.02 10.16 -19.34
CA HIS A 239 10.72 11.42 -18.66
C HIS A 239 11.20 11.37 -17.21
N THR A 240 11.63 12.53 -16.71
CA THR A 240 11.95 12.73 -15.29
C THR A 240 10.67 12.75 -14.45
N ILE A 241 10.73 12.17 -13.25
CA ILE A 241 9.65 12.22 -12.25
C ILE A 241 9.68 13.60 -11.57
N LYS A 242 8.55 14.31 -11.60
CA LYS A 242 8.40 15.67 -11.04
C LYS A 242 7.68 15.66 -9.70
N PHE A 243 8.26 15.00 -8.71
CA PHE A 243 7.71 14.92 -7.36
C PHE A 243 8.51 15.76 -6.38
N ASN A 244 7.82 16.69 -5.71
CA ASN A 244 8.42 17.63 -4.76
C ASN A 244 8.07 17.31 -3.29
N GLY A 245 7.41 16.17 -3.03
CA GLY A 245 7.11 15.74 -1.67
C GLY A 245 8.31 15.11 -0.97
N PRO A 246 8.22 14.88 0.35
CA PRO A 246 9.37 14.54 1.20
C PRO A 246 9.99 13.15 0.93
N LEU A 247 9.22 12.17 0.45
CA LEU A 247 9.69 10.80 0.27
C LEU A 247 9.38 10.25 -1.12
N LEU A 248 10.43 9.94 -1.89
CA LEU A 248 10.34 9.33 -3.21
C LEU A 248 11.07 7.99 -3.21
N SER A 249 10.36 6.90 -3.49
CA SER A 249 10.95 5.57 -3.68
C SER A 249 10.79 5.18 -5.14
N VAL A 250 11.86 4.71 -5.78
CA VAL A 250 11.85 4.25 -7.17
C VAL A 250 12.54 2.90 -7.25
N ASN A 251 11.76 1.88 -7.58
CA ASN A 251 12.22 0.53 -7.88
C ASN A 251 12.08 0.27 -9.37
N ILE A 252 13.13 -0.22 -10.02
CA ILE A 252 13.10 -0.61 -11.43
C ILE A 252 12.91 -2.13 -11.52
N VAL A 253 11.85 -2.55 -12.19
CA VAL A 253 11.65 -3.97 -12.53
C VAL A 253 12.21 -4.21 -13.93
N ALA A 254 13.39 -4.83 -14.00
CA ALA A 254 14.01 -5.17 -15.27
C ALA A 254 15.06 -6.28 -15.13
N SER A 255 15.15 -7.14 -16.15
CA SER A 255 16.09 -8.27 -16.22
C SER A 255 17.53 -7.84 -16.50
N ILE A 256 18.17 -7.08 -15.62
CA ILE A 256 19.51 -6.49 -15.85
C ILE A 256 20.62 -7.52 -15.65
N VAL A 257 21.56 -7.61 -16.60
CA VAL A 257 22.84 -8.34 -16.45
C VAL A 257 24.02 -7.38 -16.22
N ASP A 258 25.18 -7.91 -15.81
CA ASP A 258 26.37 -7.10 -15.46
C ASP A 258 26.81 -6.10 -16.55
N LEU A 259 26.67 -6.45 -17.83
CA LEU A 259 27.04 -5.59 -18.96
C LEU A 259 26.07 -4.40 -19.16
N GLU A 260 24.92 -4.41 -18.50
CA GLU A 260 23.86 -3.40 -18.66
C GLU A 260 23.79 -2.42 -17.47
N VAL A 261 24.79 -2.46 -16.57
CA VAL A 261 24.87 -1.55 -15.42
C VAL A 261 24.84 -0.08 -15.87
N ASP A 262 25.53 0.27 -16.96
CA ASP A 262 25.53 1.65 -17.49
C ASP A 262 24.13 2.10 -17.93
N TRP A 263 23.36 1.22 -18.56
CA TRP A 263 21.97 1.50 -18.92
C TRP A 263 21.11 1.69 -17.67
N ALA A 264 21.27 0.82 -16.66
CA ALA A 264 20.50 0.87 -15.42
C ALA A 264 20.73 2.17 -14.63
N VAL A 265 21.98 2.63 -14.58
CA VAL A 265 22.38 3.89 -13.94
C VAL A 265 21.84 5.08 -14.73
N SER A 266 22.01 5.06 -16.05
CA SER A 266 21.51 6.14 -16.93
C SER A 266 19.99 6.30 -16.87
N LEU A 267 19.26 5.18 -16.79
CA LEU A 267 17.82 5.19 -16.62
C LEU A 267 17.43 5.85 -15.30
N MET A 268 18.07 5.47 -14.19
CA MET A 268 17.78 6.05 -12.87
C MET A 268 18.11 7.54 -12.81
N ASP A 269 19.27 7.94 -13.34
CA ASP A 269 19.71 9.33 -13.43
C ASP A 269 18.71 10.17 -14.25
N ARG A 270 18.18 9.60 -15.34
CA ARG A 270 17.15 10.27 -16.14
C ARG A 270 15.82 10.42 -15.41
N LEU A 271 15.41 9.40 -14.66
CA LEU A 271 14.18 9.41 -13.86
C LEU A 271 14.26 10.44 -12.72
N MET A 272 15.45 10.64 -12.14
CA MET A 272 15.67 11.49 -10.96
C MET A 272 16.97 12.33 -11.06
N PRO A 273 17.03 13.32 -11.97
CA PRO A 273 18.22 14.14 -12.18
C PRO A 273 18.42 15.19 -11.09
N ASP A 274 17.33 15.69 -10.48
CA ASP A 274 17.36 16.75 -9.48
C ASP A 274 17.40 16.15 -8.07
N GLN A 275 18.60 16.15 -7.50
CA GLN A 275 18.98 15.51 -6.23
C GLN A 275 18.55 16.32 -4.98
N THR A 276 17.48 17.11 -5.10
CA THR A 276 17.11 18.06 -4.05
C THR A 276 16.33 17.36 -2.95
N ASN A 277 17.01 17.09 -1.83
CA ASN A 277 16.51 16.89 -0.45
C ASN A 277 15.53 15.74 -0.16
N ASN A 278 15.07 14.97 -1.15
CA ASN A 278 14.13 13.88 -0.91
C ASN A 278 14.89 12.57 -0.58
N CYS A 279 14.34 11.77 0.34
CA CYS A 279 14.90 10.46 0.65
C CYS A 279 14.61 9.51 -0.53
N TYR A 280 15.65 8.99 -1.19
CA TYR A 280 15.50 8.09 -2.33
C TYR A 280 15.73 6.64 -1.92
N ILE A 281 14.70 5.80 -2.03
CA ILE A 281 14.86 4.35 -1.99
C ILE A 281 15.03 3.90 -3.45
N VAL A 282 16.18 3.31 -3.77
CA VAL A 282 16.49 2.86 -5.14
C VAL A 282 16.56 1.33 -5.16
N GLY A 283 15.68 0.69 -5.92
CA GLY A 283 15.70 -0.76 -6.06
C GLY A 283 15.81 -1.23 -7.49
N TYR A 284 16.38 -2.42 -7.68
CA TYR A 284 16.32 -3.17 -8.93
C TYR A 284 15.77 -4.56 -8.64
N ILE A 285 14.71 -4.92 -9.34
CA ILE A 285 13.95 -6.16 -9.12
C ILE A 285 14.08 -7.06 -10.36
N ASN A 286 14.14 -8.38 -10.13
CA ASN A 286 14.30 -9.42 -11.18
C ASN A 286 15.62 -9.33 -11.97
N THR A 287 16.71 -8.95 -11.33
CA THR A 287 18.02 -8.84 -11.98
C THR A 287 18.72 -10.19 -12.12
N TYR A 288 19.74 -10.23 -12.96
CA TYR A 288 20.71 -11.33 -13.11
C TYR A 288 22.13 -10.85 -12.80
N LEU A 289 22.24 -9.86 -11.92
CA LEU A 289 23.52 -9.26 -11.54
C LEU A 289 24.30 -10.21 -10.64
N THR A 290 25.58 -10.41 -10.96
CA THR A 290 26.54 -11.09 -10.09
C THR A 290 27.02 -10.16 -8.99
N LEU A 291 27.86 -10.66 -8.06
CA LEU A 291 28.58 -9.81 -7.09
C LEU A 291 29.27 -8.62 -7.78
N SER A 292 29.92 -8.86 -8.93
CA SER A 292 30.64 -7.83 -9.67
C SER A 292 29.69 -6.76 -10.20
N GLY A 293 28.62 -7.17 -10.88
CA GLY A 293 27.61 -6.26 -11.42
C GLY A 293 26.90 -5.45 -10.32
N MET A 294 26.50 -6.09 -9.23
CA MET A 294 25.89 -5.39 -8.08
C MET A 294 26.85 -4.38 -7.44
N SER A 295 28.12 -4.75 -7.31
CA SER A 295 29.15 -3.86 -6.75
C SER A 295 29.40 -2.66 -7.66
N GLU A 296 29.46 -2.86 -8.97
CA GLU A 296 29.63 -1.79 -9.95
C GLU A 296 28.42 -0.87 -9.97
N LEU A 297 27.20 -1.43 -9.97
CA LEU A 297 25.96 -0.67 -9.91
C LEU A 297 25.93 0.26 -8.69
N GLY A 298 26.22 -0.26 -7.49
CA GLY A 298 26.27 0.55 -6.27
C GLY A 298 27.31 1.68 -6.33
N LYS A 299 28.51 1.40 -6.86
CA LYS A 299 29.55 2.43 -7.04
C LYS A 299 29.12 3.50 -8.05
N ARG A 300 28.51 3.10 -9.16
CA ARG A 300 28.05 4.02 -10.21
C ARG A 300 26.92 4.91 -9.75
N LEU A 301 25.90 4.34 -9.10
CA LEU A 301 24.80 5.10 -8.47
C LEU A 301 25.34 6.12 -7.46
N LYS A 302 26.35 5.74 -6.66
CA LYS A 302 27.03 6.69 -5.76
C LYS A 302 27.70 7.81 -6.54
N SER A 303 28.43 7.47 -7.60
CA SER A 303 29.22 8.43 -8.37
C SER A 303 28.36 9.49 -9.06
N VAL A 304 27.12 9.15 -9.42
CA VAL A 304 26.14 10.09 -10.00
C VAL A 304 25.26 10.76 -8.94
N GLY A 305 25.50 10.54 -7.64
CA GLY A 305 24.77 11.22 -6.56
C GLY A 305 23.39 10.65 -6.24
N LEU A 306 23.03 9.48 -6.77
CA LEU A 306 21.72 8.82 -6.55
C LEU A 306 21.64 8.06 -5.22
N LEU A 307 22.59 8.27 -4.29
CA LEU A 307 22.63 7.63 -2.96
C LEU A 307 22.76 8.64 -1.80
N PRO A 308 21.93 9.70 -1.69
CA PRO A 308 22.15 10.74 -0.68
C PRO A 308 21.66 10.36 0.73
N SER A 309 20.76 9.38 0.89
CA SER A 309 20.21 9.03 2.22
C SER A 309 19.55 7.64 2.31
N GLY A 310 19.57 6.85 1.24
CA GLY A 310 18.61 5.76 1.10
C GLY A 310 19.12 4.46 0.53
N PHE A 311 18.18 3.56 0.58
CA PHE A 311 18.28 2.11 0.58
C PHE A 311 18.51 1.55 -0.82
N VAL A 312 19.39 0.55 -0.96
CA VAL A 312 19.51 -0.22 -2.22
C VAL A 312 18.89 -1.61 -2.04
N GLY A 313 17.78 -1.86 -2.72
CA GLY A 313 17.13 -3.17 -2.78
C GLY A 313 17.51 -3.88 -4.07
N LEU A 314 18.18 -5.03 -3.99
CA LEU A 314 18.49 -5.83 -5.18
C LEU A 314 17.83 -7.20 -5.04
N ASP A 315 16.85 -7.49 -5.91
CA ASP A 315 16.35 -8.85 -6.14
C ASP A 315 17.12 -9.43 -7.33
N THR A 316 18.01 -10.39 -7.05
CA THR A 316 18.79 -11.10 -8.08
C THR A 316 18.43 -12.58 -8.13
N ARG A 317 18.28 -13.08 -9.36
CA ARG A 317 18.09 -14.50 -9.67
C ARG A 317 19.41 -15.28 -9.70
N VAL A 318 20.55 -14.58 -9.61
CA VAL A 318 21.85 -15.22 -9.44
C VAL A 318 21.97 -15.68 -7.98
N ARG A 319 22.36 -16.93 -7.78
CA ARG A 319 22.61 -17.47 -6.45
C ARG A 319 23.77 -16.73 -5.80
N ILE A 320 23.51 -16.04 -4.70
CA ILE A 320 24.54 -15.35 -3.91
C ILE A 320 24.91 -16.20 -2.70
N THR A 321 26.19 -16.56 -2.59
CA THR A 321 26.71 -17.28 -1.44
C THR A 321 26.70 -16.40 -0.19
N LYS A 322 26.76 -17.03 1.00
CA LYS A 322 26.89 -16.27 2.26
C LYS A 322 28.11 -15.35 2.26
N HIS A 323 29.24 -15.79 1.68
CA HIS A 323 30.47 -15.00 1.61
C HIS A 323 30.30 -13.75 0.74
N GLU A 324 29.72 -13.88 -0.46
CA GLU A 324 29.46 -12.76 -1.36
C GLU A 324 28.45 -11.77 -0.74
N ARG A 325 27.46 -12.28 0.00
CA ARG A 325 26.51 -11.44 0.75
C ARG A 325 27.24 -10.57 1.79
N TRP A 326 28.23 -11.12 2.51
CA TRP A 326 29.08 -10.35 3.43
C TRP A 326 29.91 -9.29 2.70
N GLN A 327 30.47 -9.62 1.54
CA GLN A 327 31.23 -8.65 0.74
C GLN A 327 30.38 -7.47 0.28
N LEU A 328 29.12 -7.72 -0.10
CA LEU A 328 28.16 -6.66 -0.41
C LEU A 328 27.82 -5.82 0.82
N TYR A 329 27.62 -6.43 1.99
CA TYR A 329 27.41 -5.68 3.24
C TYR A 329 28.60 -4.81 3.64
N ASP A 330 29.82 -5.23 3.34
CA ASP A 330 31.00 -4.39 3.60
C ASP A 330 31.11 -3.25 2.57
N LEU A 331 30.75 -3.51 1.31
CA LEU A 331 30.67 -2.47 0.29
C LEU A 331 29.67 -1.37 0.69
N THR A 332 28.53 -1.72 1.28
CA THR A 332 27.51 -0.71 1.65
C THR A 332 27.99 0.20 2.77
N LYS A 333 28.77 -0.32 3.71
CA LYS A 333 29.48 0.49 4.72
C LYS A 333 30.47 1.46 4.07
N ILE A 334 31.28 0.98 3.11
CA ILE A 334 32.25 1.81 2.38
C ILE A 334 31.53 2.90 1.58
N LEU A 335 30.41 2.54 0.95
CA LEU A 335 29.58 3.46 0.18
C LEU A 335 28.73 4.37 1.08
N GLN A 336 28.73 4.19 2.40
CA GLN A 336 27.91 4.92 3.37
C GLN A 336 26.41 4.83 3.09
N ILE A 337 25.98 3.68 2.56
CA ILE A 337 24.57 3.38 2.30
C ILE A 337 23.93 2.94 3.62
N PRO A 338 22.90 3.63 4.14
CA PRO A 338 22.40 3.38 5.50
C PRO A 338 21.81 1.98 5.71
N LYS A 339 21.17 1.40 4.67
CA LYS A 339 20.54 0.08 4.69
C LYS A 339 20.58 -0.55 3.29
N VAL A 340 20.85 -1.86 3.20
CA VAL A 340 20.76 -2.63 1.95
C VAL A 340 20.05 -3.95 2.23
N PHE A 341 19.01 -4.26 1.45
CA PHE A 341 18.43 -5.60 1.41
C PHE A 341 18.82 -6.27 0.09
N LEU A 342 19.47 -7.42 0.23
CA LEU A 342 19.73 -8.34 -0.87
C LEU A 342 18.68 -9.44 -0.78
N LEU A 343 17.72 -9.42 -1.70
CA LEU A 343 16.83 -10.54 -1.93
C LEU A 343 17.51 -11.42 -2.99
N SER A 344 18.01 -12.58 -2.58
CA SER A 344 18.47 -13.61 -3.51
C SER A 344 17.54 -14.78 -3.30
N ARG A 345 16.82 -15.17 -4.37
CA ARG A 345 15.96 -16.35 -4.32
C ARG A 345 16.86 -17.58 -4.30
N GLU A 346 16.75 -18.38 -3.23
CA GLU A 346 17.50 -19.65 -3.07
C GLU A 346 17.04 -20.72 -4.06
#